data_AF-A0A841AW58-F1
#
_entry.id   AF-A0A841AW58-F1
#
_cell.length_a   1.000
_cell.length_b   1.000
_cell.length_c   1.000
_cell.angle_alpha   90.00
_cell.angle_beta   90.00
_cell.angle_gamma   90.00
#
_symmetry.space_group_name_H-M   'P 1'
#
loop_
_entity.id
_entity.type
_entity.pdbx_description
1 polymer ?
#
loop_
_entity_poly.entity_id
_entity_poly.type
_entity_poly.pdbx_seq_one_letter_code
_entity_poly.pdbx_strand_id
1 'polypeptide(L)' 'MTGSAKVVTGEQRHEFTAGDLVFLKPEIEHYLVNDNDEDFAYYAIWWDRAMSDEFVAHEIDRAESHD' A
#
# COMPACT_ATOMS: atom_id res chain seq x y z
N MET A 1 -11.52 4.00 6.57
CA MET A 1 -10.23 4.06 7.29
C MET A 1 -10.33 5.16 8.33
N THR A 2 -9.94 4.90 9.58
CA THR A 2 -10.23 5.73 10.78
C THR A 2 -8.98 5.91 11.64
N GLY A 3 -8.98 6.91 12.51
CA GLY A 3 -7.88 7.21 13.44
C GLY A 3 -6.76 8.06 12.82
N SER A 4 -5.66 8.21 13.56
CA SER A 4 -4.44 8.87 13.10
C SER A 4 -3.19 8.08 13.47
N ALA A 5 -2.15 8.21 12.65
CA ALA A 5 -0.82 7.65 12.89
C ALA A 5 0.24 8.57 12.26
N LYS A 6 1.50 8.15 12.33
CA LYS A 6 2.61 8.75 11.58
C LYS A 6 3.23 7.73 10.66
N VAL A 7 3.48 8.13 9.41
CA VAL A 7 4.36 7.39 8.49
C VAL A 7 5.77 7.86 8.73
N VAL A 8 6.68 6.93 9.03
CA VAL A 8 8.10 7.22 9.20
C VAL A 8 8.87 6.69 8.01
N THR A 9 9.68 7.54 7.38
CA THR A 9 10.58 7.20 6.28
C THR A 9 11.96 7.78 6.54
N GLY A 10 12.94 6.91 6.86
CA GLY A 10 14.23 7.35 7.37
C GLY A 10 14.09 8.26 8.60
N GLU A 11 14.53 9.51 8.50
CA GLU A 11 14.42 10.51 9.57
C GLU A 11 13.10 11.32 9.52
N GLN A 12 12.31 11.18 8.47
CA GLN A 12 11.09 11.97 8.26
C GLN A 12 9.89 11.32 8.93
N ARG A 13 9.03 12.16 9.53
CA ARG A 13 7.74 11.76 10.09
C ARG A 13 6.64 12.60 9.48
N HIS A 14 5.66 11.93 8.87
CA HIS A 14 4.51 12.56 8.22
C HIS A 14 3.25 12.16 8.97
N GLU A 15 2.35 13.12 9.23
CA GLU A 15 1.02 12.79 9.76
C GLU A 15 0.24 11.98 8.73
N PHE A 16 -0.51 11.00 9.21
CA PHE A 16 -1.34 10.14 8.38
C PHE A 16 -2.69 9.93 9.03
N THR A 17 -3.74 10.47 8.42
CA THR A 17 -5.09 10.55 8.98
C THR A 17 -6.14 10.03 8.00
N ALA A 18 -7.38 9.87 8.48
CA ALA A 18 -8.48 9.37 7.67
C ALA A 18 -8.73 10.26 6.43
N GLY A 19 -8.57 9.66 5.25
CA GLY A 19 -8.74 10.32 3.96
C GLY A 19 -7.43 10.58 3.21
N ASP A 20 -6.30 10.50 3.91
CA ASP A 20 -4.98 10.67 3.30
C ASP A 20 -4.59 9.46 2.43
N LEU A 21 -3.74 9.73 1.43
CA LEU A 21 -3.11 8.72 0.57
C LEU A 21 -1.61 8.87 0.62
N VAL A 22 -0.91 7.74 0.79
CA VAL A 22 0.55 7.70 0.89
C VAL A 22 1.09 6.80 -0.21
N PHE A 23 1.95 7.37 -1.06
CA PHE A 23 2.69 6.60 -2.05
C PHE A 23 4.10 6.30 -1.54
N LEU A 24 4.35 5.03 -1.24
CA LEU A 24 5.64 4.53 -0.78
C LEU A 24 6.40 3.96 -1.97
N LYS A 25 7.50 4.61 -2.34
CA LYS A 25 8.35 4.12 -3.42
C LYS A 25 9.07 2.84 -2.99
N PRO A 26 9.37 1.93 -3.93
CA PRO A 26 10.26 0.81 -3.66
C PRO A 26 11.56 1.26 -3.02
N GLU A 27 12.17 0.38 -2.23
CA GLU A 27 13.45 0.60 -1.54
C GLU A 27 13.45 1.68 -0.45
N ILE A 28 12.31 2.35 -0.20
CA ILE A 28 12.15 3.21 0.97
C ILE A 28 11.66 2.38 2.15
N GLU A 29 12.53 2.20 3.14
CA GLU A 29 12.13 1.67 4.44
C GLU A 29 11.08 2.58 5.05
N HIS A 30 9.96 1.98 5.45
CA HIS A 30 8.83 2.68 6.03
C HIS A 30 8.18 1.84 7.11
N TYR A 31 7.66 2.51 8.14
CA TYR A 31 6.82 1.90 9.15
C TYR A 31 5.79 2.92 9.66
N LEU A 32 4.73 2.42 10.28
CA LEU A 32 3.74 3.25 10.95
C LEU A 32 3.99 3.27 12.45
N VAL A 33 3.77 4.44 13.05
CA VAL A 33 3.73 4.60 14.49
C VAL A 33 2.37 5.16 14.87
N ASN A 34 1.64 4.44 15.72
CA ASN A 34 0.44 4.93 16.37
C ASN A 34 0.77 5.16 17.86
N ASP A 35 0.99 6.43 18.23
CA ASP A 35 1.26 6.85 19.61
C ASP A 35 -0.02 7.27 20.36
N ASN A 36 -1.20 7.01 19.78
CA ASN A 36 -2.50 7.42 20.33
C ASN A 36 -3.18 6.29 21.13
N ASP A 37 -4.15 6.65 21.97
CA ASP A 37 -4.97 5.70 22.74
C ASP A 37 -6.11 5.05 21.92
N GLU A 38 -6.22 5.39 20.64
CA GLU A 38 -7.23 4.88 19.71
C GLU A 38 -6.58 4.07 18.58
N ASP A 39 -7.33 3.09 18.06
CA ASP A 39 -6.88 2.30 16.92
C ASP A 39 -6.74 3.15 15.64
N PHE A 40 -5.67 2.87 14.89
CA PHE A 40 -5.49 3.37 13.53
C PHE A 40 -5.73 2.25 12.52
N ALA A 41 -6.62 2.48 11.56
CA ALA A 41 -6.95 1.51 10.52
C ALA A 41 -6.75 2.10 9.12
N TYR A 42 -5.87 1.47 8.34
CA TYR A 42 -5.57 1.82 6.95
C TYR A 42 -5.63 0.59 6.04
N TYR A 43 -5.58 0.81 4.73
CA TYR A 43 -5.55 -0.23 3.71
C TYR A 43 -4.30 -0.06 2.87
N ALA A 44 -3.54 -1.15 2.71
CA ALA A 44 -2.35 -1.17 1.86
C ALA A 44 -2.66 -1.88 0.55
N ILE A 45 -2.30 -1.24 -0.56
CA ILE A 45 -2.25 -1.87 -1.88
C ILE A 45 -0.79 -1.83 -2.31
N TRP A 46 -0.23 -2.98 -2.63
CA TRP A 46 1.12 -3.09 -3.19
C TRP A 46 1.07 -3.94 -4.45
N TRP A 47 1.99 -3.64 -5.35
CA TRP A 47 2.20 -4.39 -6.58
C TRP A 47 3.66 -4.24 -6.96
N ASP A 48 4.14 -5.16 -7.78
CA ASP A 48 5.39 -5.02 -8.48
C ASP A 48 5.22 -5.43 -9.94
N ARG A 49 6.31 -5.33 -10.70
CA ARG A 49 6.31 -5.67 -12.12
C ARG A 49 6.03 -7.15 -12.35
N ALA A 50 6.64 -8.05 -11.57
CA ALA A 50 6.47 -9.49 -11.76
C ALA A 50 5.02 -9.92 -11.52
N MET A 51 4.39 -9.42 -10.46
CA MET A 51 2.99 -9.65 -10.14
C MET A 51 2.05 -9.10 -11.23
N SER A 52 2.38 -7.93 -11.77
CA SER A 52 1.59 -7.31 -12.84
C SER A 52 1.71 -8.09 -14.15
N ASP A 53 2.91 -8.55 -14.49
CA ASP A 53 3.19 -9.36 -15.68
C ASP A 53 2.47 -10.73 -15.59
N GLU A 54 2.49 -11.37 -14.42
CA GLU A 54 1.76 -12.61 -14.14
C GLU A 54 0.25 -12.42 -14.27
N PHE A 55 -0.31 -11.35 -13.70
CA PHE A 55 -1.72 -11.02 -13.83
C PHE A 55 -2.14 -10.87 -15.30
N VAL A 56 -1.36 -10.14 -16.10
CA VAL A 56 -1.66 -9.95 -17.53
C VAL A 56 -1.60 -11.26 -18.30
N ALA A 57 -0.60 -12.12 -18.04
CA ALA A 57 -0.50 -13.43 -18.67
C ALA A 57 -1.72 -14.30 -18.37
N HIS A 58 -2.15 -14.37 -17.10
CA HIS A 58 -3.35 -15.11 -16.71
C HIS A 58 -4.62 -14.61 -17.40
N GLU A 59 -4.76 -13.30 -17.58
CA GLU A 59 -5.93 -12.71 -18.22
C GLU A 59 -5.96 -12.97 -19.73
N ILE A 60 -4.81 -13.03 -20.39
CA ILE A 60 -4.70 -13.44 -21.80
C ILE A 60 -5.10 -14.90 -21.94
N ASP A 61 -4.50 -15.80 -21.16
CA ASP A 61 -4.82 -17.24 -21.20
C ASP A 61 -6.33 -17.49 -20.95
N ARG A 62 -6.92 -16.75 -20.01
CA ARG A 62 -8.35 -16.83 -19.70
C ARG A 62 -9.20 -16.42 -20.90
N ALA A 63 -8.84 -15.34 -21.60
CA ALA A 63 -9.56 -14.88 -22.77
C ALA A 63 -9.47 -15.88 -23.94
N GLU A 64 -8.29 -16.49 -24.15
CA GLU A 64 -8.09 -17.50 -25.20
C GLU A 64 -8.78 -18.84 -24.89
N SER A 65 -8.96 -19.19 -23.61
CA SER A 65 -9.65 -20.42 -23.19
C SER A 65 -11.18 -20.41 -23.32
N HIS A 66 -11.78 -19.25 -23.58
CA HIS A 66 -13.23 -19.09 -23.73
C HIS A 66 -13.70 -19.05 -25.21
N ASP A 67 -12.82 -19.38 -26.16
CA ASP A 67 -13.13 -19.76 -27.56
C ASP A 67 -13.02 -21.28 -27.76
#